data_AF-A0A8J8G106-F1
#
_entry.id   AF-A0A8J8G106-F1
#
_cell.length_a   1.000
_cell.length_b   1.000
_cell.length_c   1.000
_cell.angle_alpha   90.00
_cell.angle_beta   90.00
_cell.angle_gamma   90.00
#
_symmetry.space_group_name_H-M   'P 1'
#
loop_
_entity.id
_entity.type
_entity.pdbx_description
1 polymer ?
#
loop_
_entity_poly.entity_id
_entity_poly.type
_entity_poly.pdbx_seq_one_letter_code
_entity_poly.pdbx_strand_id
1 'polypeptide(L)'
;MTELSPLEEFDKLEQVASWMLTIVSAYEKGALDRKTASVLAKRAQKKIRKHSPTDSEKDHKDVIEDLCISLSTIDRAAGSFERFFLTSLKEEIETIIKILEDE
;
A
#
# COMPACT_ATOMS: atom_id res chain seq x y z
N MET A 1 12.83 17.00 3.78
CA MET A 1 12.21 16.17 2.74
C MET A 1 12.29 14.75 3.25
N THR A 2 11.15 14.11 3.52
CA THR A 2 11.15 12.73 4.04
C THR A 2 11.45 11.81 2.87
N GLU A 3 12.66 11.25 2.83
CA GLU A 3 13.02 10.25 1.83
C GLU A 3 12.13 9.02 2.03
N LEU A 4 11.23 8.79 1.08
CA LEU A 4 10.56 7.51 0.89
C LEU A 4 11.58 6.51 0.31
N SER A 5 12.65 6.27 1.06
CA SER A 5 13.65 5.27 0.70
C SER A 5 13.02 3.88 0.81
N PRO A 6 13.24 2.97 -0.15
CA PRO A 6 12.82 1.59 0.00
C PRO A 6 13.55 1.03 1.22
N LEU A 7 12.82 0.72 2.30
CA LEU A 7 13.35 -0.11 3.39
C LEU A 7 13.87 -1.40 2.74
N GLU A 8 15.16 -1.71 2.91
CA GLU A 8 15.83 -2.73 2.08
C GLU A 8 15.23 -4.14 2.27
N GLU A 9 14.62 -4.42 3.42
CA GLU A 9 13.94 -5.70 3.72
C GLU A 9 12.62 -5.44 4.45
N PHE A 10 11.55 -6.12 4.01
CA PHE A 10 10.29 -6.20 4.77
C PHE A 10 10.10 -7.66 5.17
N ASP A 11 10.21 -7.92 6.47
CA ASP A 11 10.02 -9.26 7.02
C ASP A 11 8.58 -9.47 7.49
N LYS A 12 7.77 -8.41 7.58
CA LYS A 12 6.39 -8.45 8.08
C LYS A 12 5.40 -7.81 7.12
N LEU A 13 4.19 -8.39 7.07
CA LEU A 13 3.04 -7.87 6.33
C LEU A 13 2.69 -6.42 6.70
N GLU A 14 2.71 -6.13 8.01
CA GLU A 14 2.43 -4.82 8.60
C GLU A 14 3.31 -3.71 7.99
N GLN A 15 4.59 -4.00 7.75
CA GLN A 15 5.52 -3.02 7.20
C GLN A 15 5.20 -2.69 5.74
N VAL A 16 4.71 -3.67 4.97
CA VAL A 16 4.25 -3.44 3.58
C VAL A 16 3.00 -2.57 3.60
N ALA A 17 2.02 -2.89 4.46
CA ALA A 17 0.79 -2.11 4.59
C ALA A 17 1.08 -0.67 5.04
N SER A 18 1.95 -0.49 6.04
CA SER A 18 2.41 0.82 6.51
C SER A 18 3.12 1.63 5.42
N TRP A 19 3.92 0.97 4.59
CA TRP A 19 4.55 1.64 3.46
C TRP A 19 3.52 2.11 2.43
N MET A 20 2.52 1.29 2.13
CA MET A 20 1.41 1.68 1.25
C MET A 20 0.62 2.86 1.79
N LEU A 21 0.32 2.88 3.09
CA LEU A 21 -0.34 4.01 3.74
C LEU A 21 0.46 5.30 3.56
N THR A 22 1.78 5.20 3.66
CA THR A 22 2.69 6.33 3.44
C THR A 22 2.65 6.80 1.99
N ILE A 23 2.64 5.90 1.02
CA ILE A 23 2.53 6.22 -0.41
C ILE A 23 1.20 6.95 -0.71
N VAL A 24 0.08 6.39 -0.24
CA VAL A 24 -1.26 6.99 -0.38
C VAL A 24 -1.29 8.39 0.21
N SER A 25 -0.83 8.54 1.45
CA SER A 25 -0.82 9.82 2.16
C SER A 25 0.08 10.86 1.49
N ALA A 26 1.23 10.44 0.97
CA ALA A 26 2.15 11.34 0.26
C ALA A 26 1.57 11.77 -1.10
N TYR A 27 0.87 10.88 -1.79
CA TYR A 27 0.15 11.24 -3.01
C TYR A 27 -1.02 12.20 -2.73
N GLU A 28 -1.85 11.90 -1.73
CA GLU A 28 -2.99 12.74 -1.31
C GLU A 28 -2.56 14.16 -0.94
N LYS A 29 -1.39 14.31 -0.30
CA LYS A 29 -0.79 15.60 0.08
C LYS A 29 -0.06 16.30 -1.07
N GLY A 30 0.00 15.71 -2.25
CA GLY A 30 0.72 16.26 -3.41
C GLY A 30 2.25 16.20 -3.29
N ALA A 31 2.78 15.41 -2.36
CA ALA A 31 4.22 15.19 -2.19
C ALA A 31 4.78 14.19 -3.21
N LEU A 32 3.92 13.33 -3.78
CA LEU A 32 4.25 12.44 -4.89
C LEU A 32 3.37 12.76 -6.10
N ASP A 33 3.94 12.64 -7.29
CA ASP A 33 3.14 12.57 -8.50
C ASP A 33 2.53 11.17 -8.69
N ARG A 34 1.50 11.10 -9.54
CA ARG A 34 0.72 9.88 -9.79
C ARG A 34 1.58 8.73 -10.29
N LYS A 35 2.55 9.03 -11.15
CA LYS A 35 3.45 8.03 -11.75
C LYS A 35 4.35 7.42 -10.69
N THR A 36 4.89 8.26 -9.80
CA THR A 36 5.77 7.87 -8.70
C THR A 36 5.00 7.03 -7.68
N ALA A 37 3.79 7.45 -7.30
CA ALA A 37 2.92 6.66 -6.42
C ALA A 37 2.64 5.26 -7.01
N SER A 38 2.25 5.18 -8.30
CA SER A 38 2.03 3.89 -8.99
C SER A 38 3.30 3.01 -9.03
N VAL A 39 4.48 3.60 -9.27
CA VAL A 39 5.74 2.85 -9.28
C VAL A 39 6.07 2.30 -7.88
N LEU A 40 5.90 3.10 -6.83
CA LEU A 40 6.14 2.65 -5.46
C LEU A 40 5.16 1.55 -5.05
N ALA A 41 3.89 1.65 -5.46
CA ALA A 41 2.88 0.61 -5.23
C ALA A 41 3.25 -0.71 -5.92
N LYS A 42 3.73 -0.67 -7.16
CA LYS A 42 4.23 -1.88 -7.86
C LYS A 42 5.44 -2.49 -7.18
N ARG A 43 6.28 -1.66 -6.52
CA ARG A 43 7.39 -2.16 -5.71
C ARG A 43 6.89 -2.85 -4.44
N ALA A 44 5.90 -2.27 -3.74
CA ALA A 44 5.23 -2.92 -2.60
C ALA A 44 4.62 -4.26 -3.02
N GLN A 45 3.91 -4.29 -4.16
CA GLN A 45 3.34 -5.51 -4.74
C GLN A 45 4.40 -6.59 -5.01
N LYS A 46 5.54 -6.21 -5.58
CA LYS A 46 6.64 -7.16 -5.86
C LYS A 46 7.22 -7.73 -4.56
N LYS A 47 7.19 -6.97 -3.47
CA LYS A 47 7.68 -7.41 -2.17
C LYS A 47 6.69 -8.34 -1.47
N ILE A 48 5.40 -8.00 -1.42
CA ILE A 48 4.37 -8.87 -0.83
C ILE A 48 4.29 -10.23 -1.54
N ARG A 49 4.48 -10.27 -2.86
CA ARG A 49 4.55 -11.52 -3.63
C ARG A 49 5.74 -12.42 -3.29
N LYS A 50 6.82 -11.85 -2.76
CA LYS A 50 8.00 -12.60 -2.33
C LYS A 50 7.94 -13.00 -0.87
N HIS A 51 7.04 -12.39 -0.10
CA HIS A 51 6.83 -12.74 1.29
C HIS A 51 6.21 -14.15 1.36
N SER A 52 6.80 -15.01 2.17
CA SER A 52 6.31 -16.37 2.42
C SER A 52 5.41 -16.32 3.65
N PRO A 53 4.06 -16.29 3.48
CA PRO A 53 3.16 -16.18 4.62
C PRO A 53 3.15 -17.49 5.42
N THR A 54 2.90 -17.39 6.71
CA THR A 54 2.40 -18.53 7.50
C THR A 54 0.94 -18.84 7.12
N ASP A 55 0.40 -19.98 7.58
CA ASP A 55 -0.99 -20.36 7.30
C ASP A 55 -2.00 -19.33 7.85
N SER A 56 -1.69 -18.68 8.98
CA SER A 56 -2.52 -17.63 9.58
C SER A 56 -2.42 -16.29 8.85
N GLU A 57 -1.31 -16.02 8.16
CA GLU A 57 -1.05 -14.75 7.46
C GLU A 57 -1.53 -14.76 6.01
N LYS A 58 -1.95 -15.92 5.48
CA LYS A 58 -2.25 -16.09 4.05
C LYS A 58 -3.36 -15.13 3.58
N ASP A 59 -4.45 -15.05 4.34
CA ASP A 59 -5.58 -14.19 4.00
C ASP A 59 -5.17 -12.71 4.06
N HIS A 60 -4.40 -12.32 5.09
CA HIS A 60 -3.88 -10.95 5.22
C HIS A 60 -2.94 -10.58 4.08
N LYS A 61 -2.05 -11.49 3.68
CA LYS A 61 -1.15 -11.29 2.55
C LYS A 61 -1.94 -11.05 1.25
N ASP A 62 -2.99 -11.84 1.02
CA ASP A 62 -3.80 -11.73 -0.20
C ASP A 62 -4.56 -10.39 -0.23
N VAL A 63 -5.12 -9.95 0.90
CA VAL A 63 -5.72 -8.61 1.05
C VAL A 63 -4.70 -7.50 0.75
N ILE A 64 -3.50 -7.57 1.33
CA ILE A 64 -2.44 -6.56 1.09
C ILE A 64 -1.99 -6.56 -0.37
N GLU A 65 -1.93 -7.72 -1.02
CA GLU A 65 -1.62 -7.82 -2.44
C GLU A 65 -2.69 -7.15 -3.31
N ASP A 66 -3.97 -7.33 -3.00
CA ASP A 66 -5.09 -6.67 -3.68
C ASP A 66 -5.05 -5.15 -3.48
N LEU A 67 -4.78 -4.68 -2.26
CA LEU A 67 -4.61 -3.26 -1.98
C LEU A 67 -3.42 -2.68 -2.77
N CYS A 68 -2.32 -3.43 -2.93
CA CYS A 68 -1.17 -3.02 -3.74
C CYS A 68 -1.57 -2.85 -5.21
N ILE A 69 -2.38 -3.77 -5.73
CA ILE A 69 -2.90 -3.71 -7.10
C ILE A 69 -3.76 -2.46 -7.26
N SER A 70 -4.71 -2.24 -6.36
CA SER A 70 -5.57 -1.05 -6.35
C SER A 70 -4.75 0.23 -6.37
N LEU A 71 -3.79 0.39 -5.46
CA LEU A 71 -2.91 1.56 -5.42
C LEU A 71 -2.09 1.73 -6.70
N SER A 72 -1.63 0.64 -7.32
CA SER A 72 -0.86 0.69 -8.57
C SER A 72 -1.68 1.21 -9.75
N THR A 73 -3.01 1.08 -9.71
CA THR A 73 -3.95 1.53 -10.74
C THR A 73 -4.44 2.97 -10.56
N ILE A 74 -3.89 3.69 -9.58
CA ILE A 74 -4.19 5.11 -9.37
C ILE A 74 -3.87 5.98 -10.59
N ASP A 75 -3.00 5.49 -11.47
CA ASP A 75 -2.72 6.11 -12.78
C ASP A 75 -3.98 6.23 -13.66
N ARG A 76 -4.95 5.32 -13.49
CA ARG A 76 -6.22 5.23 -14.23
C ARG A 76 -7.38 5.91 -13.51
N ALA A 77 -7.30 6.09 -12.19
CA ALA A 77 -8.32 6.80 -11.43
C ALA A 77 -8.16 8.32 -11.68
N ALA A 78 -8.91 8.87 -12.63
CA ALA A 78 -8.86 10.29 -12.97
C ALA A 78 -10.20 10.99 -12.63
N GLY A 79 -10.11 12.23 -12.16
CA GLY A 79 -11.25 13.12 -11.99
C GLY A 79 -11.89 13.06 -10.61
N SER A 80 -13.18 13.38 -10.52
CA SER A 80 -13.90 13.51 -9.23
C SER A 80 -13.94 12.20 -8.41
N PHE A 81 -13.76 11.05 -9.04
CA PHE A 81 -13.72 9.75 -8.38
C PHE A 81 -12.41 9.48 -7.62
N GLU A 82 -11.31 10.13 -8.02
CA GLU A 82 -9.96 9.90 -7.46
C GLU A 82 -9.91 10.13 -5.95
N ARG A 83 -10.63 11.16 -5.46
CA ARG A 83 -10.67 11.47 -4.03
C ARG A 83 -11.39 10.39 -3.22
N PHE A 84 -12.54 9.92 -3.68
CA PHE A 84 -13.29 8.84 -3.02
C PHE A 84 -12.51 7.54 -3.02
N PHE A 85 -11.88 7.20 -4.16
CA PHE A 85 -11.01 6.05 -4.29
C PHE A 85 -9.85 6.09 -3.27
N LEU A 86 -9.17 7.23 -3.16
CA LEU A 86 -8.08 7.42 -2.22
C LEU A 86 -8.52 7.29 -0.76
N THR A 87 -9.67 7.87 -0.40
CA THR A 87 -10.22 7.74 0.95
C THR A 87 -10.53 6.29 1.28
N SER A 88 -11.27 5.57 0.41
CA SER A 88 -11.58 4.14 0.61
C SER A 88 -10.32 3.29 0.76
N LEU A 89 -9.36 3.47 -0.16
CA LEU A 89 -8.11 2.71 -0.16
C LEU A 89 -7.31 2.95 1.12
N LYS A 90 -7.28 4.18 1.62
CA LYS A 90 -6.60 4.54 2.87
C LYS A 90 -7.25 3.87 4.07
N GLU A 91 -8.58 3.90 4.16
CA GLU A 91 -9.35 3.26 5.24
C GLU A 91 -9.15 1.74 5.27
N GLU A 92 -9.13 1.10 4.11
CA GLU A 92 -8.87 -0.34 3.99
C GLU A 92 -7.44 -0.69 4.45
N ILE A 93 -6.44 0.11 4.06
CA ILE A 93 -5.05 -0.06 4.50
C ILE A 93 -4.92 0.16 6.02
N GLU A 94 -5.57 1.18 6.57
CA GLU A 94 -5.54 1.44 8.02
C GLU A 94 -6.23 0.32 8.81
N THR A 95 -7.29 -0.29 8.26
CA THR A 95 -7.97 -1.44 8.85
C THR A 95 -7.06 -2.66 8.91
N ILE A 96 -6.39 -3.01 7.81
CA ILE A 96 -5.51 -4.20 7.81
C ILE A 96 -4.28 -4.02 8.70
N ILE A 97 -3.74 -2.80 8.81
CA ILE A 97 -2.64 -2.50 9.75
C ILE A 97 -3.08 -2.81 11.19
N LYS A 98 -4.26 -2.33 11.61
CA LYS A 98 -4.77 -2.58 12.97
C LYS A 98 -4.96 -4.07 13.25
N ILE A 99 -5.51 -4.82 12.29
CA ILE A 99 -5.68 -6.27 12.43
C ILE A 99 -4.31 -6.95 12.65
N LEU A 100 -3.29 -6.55 11.91
CA LEU A 100 -1.94 -7.09 12.03
C LEU A 100 -1.20 -6.64 13.29
N GLU A 101 -1.56 -5.49 13.87
CA GLU A 101 -1.02 -5.01 15.16
C GLU A 101 -1.64 -5.74 16.37
N ASP A 102 -2.88 -6.22 16.23
CA ASP A 102 -3.64 -6.91 17.28
C ASP A 102 -3.40 -8.44 17.32
N GLU A 103 -2.71 -9.00 16.32
CA GLU A 103 -2.29 -10.43 16.22
C GLU A 103 -0.88 -10.70 16.75
#